data_AF-A0A7U2MSF6-F1
#
_entry.id   AF-A0A7U2MSF6-F1
#
_cell.length_a   1.000
_cell.length_b   1.000
_cell.length_c   1.000
_cell.angle_alpha   90.00
_cell.angle_beta   90.00
_cell.angle_gamma   90.00
#
_symmetry.space_group_name_H-M   'P 1'
#
loop_
_entity.id
_entity.type
_entity.pdbx_description
1 polymer ?
#
loop_
_entity_poly.entity_id
_entity_poly.type
_entity_poly.pdbx_seq_one_letter_code
_entity_poly.pdbx_strand_id
1 'polypeptide(L)'
;VRAGVQLAIFALCILVFVVTLDNRFRVLPAAIHGHLPSHYSGLVVTDVTIKTCSHINPFSKCKPTSQSWTQVDKDLYLRTGWTSTAFVQFERKKEEDLLPTDKVVIDLKISRLVPETTEDTKDGEKDEETWEPRPGGIWLRRTAKRHASDSQTAITLVDVLFGADAVDPRIGWEVRDTPLLLDSRTEELEARLSIQRGDPQKMKKPVPRINEHGRFKIMQLADLHLSTGLGLCRDPIPAEPVPGQKCEADPRTLEFVERLLDEEKPDMVVLTGDQVNGETSKDAQSALFKSVKLLVDRKIPYAAIFGNHDDEGNLNRSELMAILEQLPYSVSSAGPEDIDGVGNYIVEVLGRGNSAHSALTLYLLDSHSYSPDERQFRGYDWIKPSQIRWFQNTAQGLKRKHHEYTYMHMNMAFIHIPLPEYRDPNNLFIGNWDEPPTAPGFNSGFKDALEEEGILFVSCGHDHVNDYCMLNNNKDEKPSLWMCYGGGVGFGGYGGYKDYVRRVRFFDFDMNAGRVMTYKRLEYGETEAKIDEQMIVDGGAVRGLS
;
A
#
# COMPACT_ATOMS: atom_id res chain seq x y z
N VAL A 1 41.44 -30.06 -2.48
CA VAL A 1 40.42 -30.54 -3.45
C VAL A 1 39.32 -31.37 -2.78
N ARG A 2 39.63 -32.50 -2.13
CA ARG A 2 38.62 -33.39 -1.49
C ARG A 2 37.73 -32.69 -0.45
N ALA A 3 38.31 -31.92 0.46
CA ALA A 3 37.56 -31.18 1.47
C ALA A 3 36.70 -30.04 0.88
N GLY A 4 37.19 -29.38 -0.18
CA GLY A 4 36.43 -28.34 -0.88
C GLY A 4 35.21 -28.89 -1.63
N VAL A 5 35.34 -30.07 -2.23
CA VAL A 5 34.22 -30.77 -2.88
C VAL A 5 33.18 -31.22 -1.86
N GLN A 6 33.62 -31.72 -0.69
CA GLN A 6 32.72 -32.12 0.39
C GLN A 6 31.95 -30.93 0.98
N LEU A 7 32.61 -29.78 1.17
CA LEU A 7 31.96 -28.55 1.66
C LEU A 7 30.93 -28.01 0.65
N ALA A 8 31.26 -28.04 -0.65
CA ALA A 8 30.35 -27.60 -1.71
C ALA A 8 29.11 -28.50 -1.80
N ILE A 9 29.27 -29.81 -1.69
CA ILE A 9 28.15 -30.77 -1.67
C ILE A 9 27.29 -30.55 -0.43
N PHE A 10 27.89 -30.33 0.74
CA PHE A 10 27.15 -30.06 1.97
C PHE A 10 26.35 -28.75 1.90
N ALA A 11 26.97 -27.68 1.40
CA ALA A 11 26.30 -26.40 1.18
C ALA A 11 25.14 -26.53 0.18
N LEU A 12 25.31 -27.29 -0.91
CA LEU A 12 24.26 -27.55 -1.88
C LEU A 12 23.10 -28.35 -1.28
N CYS A 13 23.39 -29.37 -0.45
CA CYS A 13 22.36 -30.13 0.24
C CYS A 13 21.57 -29.27 1.24
N ILE A 14 22.24 -28.39 1.99
CA ILE A 14 21.57 -27.41 2.86
C ILE A 14 20.72 -26.46 2.04
N LEU A 15 21.24 -25.92 0.94
CA LEU A 15 20.49 -25.02 0.06
C LEU A 15 19.23 -25.70 -0.48
N VAL A 16 19.35 -26.92 -1.02
CA VAL A 16 18.20 -27.69 -1.53
C VAL A 16 17.21 -27.99 -0.41
N PHE A 17 17.68 -28.36 0.78
CA PHE A 17 16.82 -28.62 1.93
C PHE A 17 16.05 -27.36 2.33
N VAL A 18 16.74 -26.22 2.49
CA VAL A 18 16.14 -24.92 2.81
C VAL A 18 15.14 -24.50 1.74
N VAL A 19 15.48 -24.56 0.45
CA VAL A 19 14.56 -24.24 -0.66
C VAL A 19 13.34 -25.17 -0.67
N THR A 20 13.51 -26.45 -0.37
CA THR A 20 12.39 -27.41 -0.35
C THR A 20 11.47 -27.18 0.84
N LEU A 21 12.03 -26.89 2.01
CA LEU A 21 11.28 -26.52 3.21
C LEU A 21 10.56 -25.21 3.00
N ASP A 22 11.22 -24.25 2.38
CA ASP A 22 10.68 -22.93 2.09
C ASP A 22 9.53 -22.97 1.08
N ASN A 23 9.69 -23.71 -0.01
CA ASN A 23 8.61 -23.95 -0.97
C ASN A 23 7.38 -24.63 -0.36
N ARG A 24 7.51 -25.31 0.79
CA ARG A 24 6.40 -26.00 1.47
C ARG A 24 5.85 -25.25 2.68
N PHE A 25 6.68 -24.50 3.38
CA PHE A 25 6.38 -23.96 4.70
C PHE A 25 6.71 -22.47 4.86
N ARG A 26 7.23 -21.80 3.81
CA ARG A 26 7.65 -20.38 3.84
C ARG A 26 8.53 -20.07 5.06
N VAL A 27 9.65 -20.77 5.16
CA VAL A 27 10.58 -20.66 6.30
C VAL A 27 11.66 -19.61 6.07
N LEU A 28 11.84 -19.12 4.84
CA LEU A 28 12.69 -17.98 4.53
C LEU A 28 11.96 -16.67 4.83
N PRO A 29 12.70 -15.60 5.17
CA PRO A 29 12.14 -14.28 5.40
C PRO A 29 11.31 -13.78 4.21
N ALA A 30 10.26 -13.02 4.49
CA ALA A 30 9.38 -12.43 3.48
C ALA A 30 10.15 -11.56 2.47
N ALA A 31 11.29 -10.97 2.85
CA ALA A 31 12.15 -10.21 1.94
C ALA A 31 12.79 -11.09 0.84
N ILE A 32 13.05 -12.38 1.10
CA ILE A 32 13.54 -13.32 0.08
C ILE A 32 12.39 -13.76 -0.84
N HIS A 33 11.18 -13.90 -0.31
CA HIS A 33 9.98 -14.18 -1.11
C HIS A 33 9.55 -12.99 -1.98
N GLY A 34 9.73 -11.75 -1.49
CA GLY A 34 9.53 -10.51 -2.25
C GLY A 34 10.62 -10.26 -3.30
N HIS A 35 11.74 -11.00 -3.22
CA HIS A 35 12.84 -10.96 -4.17
C HIS A 35 12.81 -12.06 -5.23
N LEU A 36 11.79 -12.92 -5.29
CA LEU A 36 11.54 -13.68 -6.51
C LEU A 36 11.09 -12.68 -7.56
N PRO A 37 11.96 -12.28 -8.50
CA PRO A 37 11.50 -11.42 -9.55
C PRO A 37 10.50 -12.29 -10.30
N SER A 38 9.29 -11.78 -10.54
CA SER A 38 8.51 -12.22 -11.68
C SER A 38 9.26 -11.75 -12.95
N HIS A 39 10.47 -12.26 -13.14
CA HIS A 39 11.20 -12.12 -14.37
C HIS A 39 10.29 -12.70 -15.44
N TYR A 40 9.93 -11.83 -16.38
CA TYR A 40 9.41 -12.26 -17.66
C TYR A 40 10.35 -13.33 -18.20
N SER A 41 9.88 -14.57 -18.15
CA SER A 41 10.61 -15.76 -18.61
C SER A 41 10.23 -16.08 -20.05
N GLY A 42 9.61 -15.12 -20.76
CA GLY A 42 8.83 -15.41 -21.98
C GLY A 42 7.75 -16.42 -21.65
N LEU A 43 6.91 -16.17 -20.64
CA LEU A 43 5.82 -17.07 -20.26
C LEU A 43 4.49 -16.44 -20.67
N VAL A 44 3.70 -17.14 -21.47
CA VAL A 44 2.37 -16.73 -21.93
C VAL A 44 1.29 -17.64 -21.35
N VAL A 45 0.08 -17.09 -21.19
CA VAL A 45 -1.09 -17.85 -20.74
C VAL A 45 -1.71 -18.58 -21.93
N THR A 46 -1.92 -19.89 -21.80
CA THR A 46 -2.51 -20.75 -22.84
C THR A 46 -3.95 -21.16 -22.53
N ASP A 47 -4.33 -21.17 -21.26
CA ASP A 47 -5.70 -21.43 -20.81
C ASP A 47 -5.98 -20.78 -19.45
N VAL A 48 -7.25 -20.51 -19.18
CA VAL A 48 -7.77 -19.96 -17.92
C VAL A 48 -9.09 -20.66 -17.61
N THR A 49 -9.29 -21.06 -16.37
CA THR A 49 -10.52 -21.73 -15.94
C THR A 49 -10.82 -21.44 -14.48
N ILE A 50 -12.03 -21.78 -14.04
CA ILE A 50 -12.40 -21.79 -12.63
C ILE A 50 -12.56 -23.23 -12.17
N LYS A 51 -11.91 -23.53 -11.04
CA LYS A 51 -12.04 -24.82 -10.36
C LYS A 51 -12.89 -24.64 -9.10
N THR A 52 -14.09 -25.20 -9.12
CA THR A 52 -14.96 -25.30 -7.94
C THR A 52 -14.76 -26.63 -7.23
N CYS A 53 -14.74 -26.60 -5.91
CA CYS A 53 -14.55 -27.75 -5.04
C CYS A 53 -15.65 -27.85 -4.01
N SER A 54 -16.17 -29.05 -3.76
CA SER A 54 -17.14 -29.25 -2.68
C SER A 54 -16.46 -29.61 -1.36
N HIS A 55 -16.90 -29.02 -0.25
CA HIS A 55 -16.51 -29.41 1.10
C HIS A 55 -17.05 -30.80 1.51
N ILE A 56 -18.11 -31.27 0.85
CA ILE A 56 -18.83 -32.50 1.20
C ILE A 56 -18.19 -33.71 0.50
N ASN A 57 -17.50 -33.50 -0.63
CA ASN A 57 -16.84 -34.56 -1.38
C ASN A 57 -15.35 -34.66 -1.01
N PRO A 58 -14.90 -35.69 -0.26
CA PRO A 58 -13.51 -35.81 0.19
C PRO A 58 -12.51 -36.05 -0.95
N PHE A 59 -12.99 -36.38 -2.17
CA PHE A 59 -12.14 -36.54 -3.35
C PHE A 59 -11.97 -35.25 -4.17
N SER A 60 -12.65 -34.17 -3.77
CA SER A 60 -12.55 -32.86 -4.43
C SER A 60 -11.23 -32.17 -4.10
N LYS A 61 -10.26 -32.22 -5.03
CA LYS A 61 -9.00 -31.47 -4.91
C LYS A 61 -9.12 -30.11 -5.58
N CYS A 62 -8.76 -29.04 -4.86
CA CYS A 62 -8.71 -27.69 -5.43
C CYS A 62 -7.38 -27.35 -6.05
N LYS A 63 -6.28 -27.93 -5.58
CA LYS A 63 -4.97 -27.61 -6.12
C LYS A 63 -4.82 -28.16 -7.55
N PRO A 64 -4.10 -27.45 -8.43
CA PRO A 64 -3.78 -27.95 -9.77
C PRO A 64 -3.10 -29.33 -9.72
N THR A 65 -3.43 -30.19 -10.67
CA THR A 65 -2.85 -31.54 -10.78
C THR A 65 -1.58 -31.58 -11.62
N SER A 66 -1.36 -30.59 -12.48
CA SER A 66 -0.17 -30.42 -13.34
C SER A 66 0.68 -29.26 -12.85
N GLN A 67 2.00 -29.34 -13.06
CA GLN A 67 2.94 -28.25 -12.80
C GLN A 67 2.78 -27.07 -13.76
N SER A 68 2.16 -27.27 -14.93
CA SER A 68 1.89 -26.19 -15.90
C SER A 68 0.77 -25.24 -15.46
N TRP A 69 -0.09 -25.69 -14.55
CA TRP A 69 -1.23 -24.93 -14.05
C TRP A 69 -0.87 -24.22 -12.75
N THR A 70 -1.09 -22.91 -12.75
CA THR A 70 -0.97 -22.03 -11.57
C THR A 70 -2.36 -21.73 -11.04
N GLN A 71 -2.51 -21.63 -9.72
CA GLN A 71 -3.74 -21.19 -9.08
C GLN A 71 -3.54 -19.80 -8.48
N VAL A 72 -4.50 -18.90 -8.69
CA VAL A 72 -4.61 -17.66 -7.90
C VAL A 72 -5.12 -18.07 -6.51
N ASP A 73 -4.33 -17.82 -5.46
CA ASP A 73 -4.65 -18.24 -4.09
C ASP A 73 -5.66 -17.32 -3.40
N LYS A 74 -6.77 -17.06 -4.08
CA LYS A 74 -7.90 -16.27 -3.62
C LYS A 74 -9.17 -17.07 -3.82
N ASP A 75 -9.84 -17.41 -2.72
CA ASP A 75 -11.16 -18.04 -2.77
C ASP A 75 -12.16 -17.02 -3.33
N LEU A 76 -12.76 -17.35 -4.47
CA LEU A 76 -13.69 -16.47 -5.18
C LEU A 76 -14.96 -16.18 -4.36
N TYR A 77 -15.21 -16.96 -3.31
CA TYR A 77 -16.29 -16.73 -2.36
C TYR A 77 -15.84 -16.00 -1.09
N LEU A 78 -14.61 -15.48 -1.02
CA LEU A 78 -14.06 -14.79 0.16
C LEU A 78 -14.30 -15.56 1.46
N ARG A 79 -14.21 -16.90 1.42
CA ARG A 79 -14.44 -17.82 2.55
C ARG A 79 -15.84 -17.77 3.15
N THR A 80 -16.84 -17.22 2.44
CA THR A 80 -18.25 -17.22 2.88
C THR A 80 -19.05 -18.41 2.34
N GLY A 81 -18.49 -19.19 1.40
CA GLY A 81 -19.14 -20.37 0.84
C GLY A 81 -19.25 -21.52 1.86
N TRP A 82 -20.45 -22.05 2.09
CA TRP A 82 -20.67 -23.13 3.07
C TRP A 82 -20.51 -24.54 2.48
N THR A 83 -20.70 -24.69 1.17
CA THR A 83 -20.69 -26.00 0.49
C THR A 83 -19.52 -26.18 -0.47
N SER A 84 -18.88 -25.08 -0.86
CA SER A 84 -17.82 -25.08 -1.86
C SER A 84 -16.89 -23.89 -1.76
N THR A 85 -15.67 -24.07 -2.27
CA THR A 85 -14.70 -23.04 -2.62
C THR A 85 -14.51 -22.98 -4.13
N ALA A 86 -14.06 -21.85 -4.65
CA ALA A 86 -13.72 -21.72 -6.06
C ALA A 86 -12.45 -20.90 -6.26
N PHE A 87 -11.63 -21.29 -7.22
CA PHE A 87 -10.36 -20.62 -7.52
C PHE A 87 -10.15 -20.46 -9.01
N VAL A 88 -9.53 -19.34 -9.42
CA VAL A 88 -9.03 -19.16 -10.78
C VAL A 88 -7.74 -19.96 -10.94
N GLN A 89 -7.67 -20.74 -12.02
CA GLN A 89 -6.48 -21.46 -12.44
C GLN A 89 -6.14 -21.07 -13.87
N PHE A 90 -4.86 -20.93 -14.16
CA PHE A 90 -4.40 -20.63 -15.51
C PHE A 90 -3.15 -21.43 -15.84
N GLU A 91 -3.06 -21.86 -17.10
CA GLU A 91 -1.90 -22.59 -17.61
C GLU A 91 -0.92 -21.59 -18.24
N ARG A 92 0.36 -21.77 -17.93
CA ARG A 92 1.44 -20.99 -18.53
C ARG A 92 2.44 -21.89 -19.21
N LYS A 93 2.92 -21.40 -20.35
CA LYS A 93 3.95 -22.07 -21.12
C LYS A 93 4.99 -21.06 -21.56
N LYS A 94 6.25 -21.50 -21.65
CA LYS A 94 7.28 -20.63 -22.20
C LYS A 94 7.09 -20.48 -23.70
N GLU A 95 7.34 -19.28 -24.20
CA GLU A 95 7.32 -18.94 -25.62
C GLU A 95 8.21 -19.89 -26.42
N GLU A 96 9.41 -20.19 -25.92
CA GLU A 96 10.36 -21.12 -26.53
C GLU A 96 9.87 -22.58 -26.58
N ASP A 97 8.92 -22.94 -25.70
CA ASP A 97 8.37 -24.29 -25.61
C ASP A 97 7.07 -24.45 -26.41
N LEU A 98 6.50 -23.38 -26.97
CA LEU A 98 5.23 -23.40 -27.72
C LEU A 98 5.34 -24.30 -28.96
N LEU A 99 4.44 -25.27 -29.08
CA LEU A 99 4.29 -26.10 -30.26
C LEU A 99 3.44 -25.35 -31.31
N PRO A 100 3.56 -25.66 -32.61
CA PRO A 100 2.76 -25.02 -33.66
C PRO A 100 1.24 -25.14 -33.50
N THR A 101 0.78 -26.09 -32.68
CA THR A 101 -0.64 -26.32 -32.37
C THR A 101 -1.10 -25.65 -31.09
N ASP A 102 -0.18 -25.12 -30.28
CA ASP A 102 -0.54 -24.47 -29.02
C ASP A 102 -1.19 -23.14 -29.31
N LYS A 103 -2.26 -22.83 -28.56
CA LYS A 103 -2.95 -21.55 -28.65
C LYS A 103 -2.61 -20.68 -27.46
N VAL A 104 -2.28 -19.43 -27.72
CA VAL A 104 -2.03 -18.39 -26.71
C VAL A 104 -3.31 -17.60 -26.49
N VAL A 105 -3.62 -17.26 -25.23
CA VAL A 105 -4.75 -16.40 -24.89
C VAL A 105 -4.39 -14.96 -25.23
N ILE A 106 -5.10 -14.39 -26.21
CA ILE A 106 -4.93 -13.01 -26.66
C ILE A 106 -6.06 -12.08 -26.20
N ASP A 107 -7.18 -12.64 -25.74
CA ASP A 107 -8.22 -11.85 -25.08
C ASP A 107 -9.03 -12.70 -24.11
N LEU A 108 -9.60 -12.04 -23.10
CA LEU A 108 -10.43 -12.64 -22.07
C LEU A 108 -11.58 -11.70 -21.73
N LYS A 109 -12.81 -12.20 -21.84
CA LYS A 109 -14.03 -11.48 -21.47
C LYS A 109 -14.89 -12.30 -20.52
N ILE A 110 -15.70 -11.62 -19.71
CA ILE A 110 -16.72 -12.26 -18.88
C ILE A 110 -18.08 -11.86 -19.43
N SER A 111 -18.91 -12.85 -19.81
CA SER A 111 -20.21 -12.62 -20.44
C SER A 111 -21.13 -13.83 -20.34
N ARG A 112 -22.45 -13.56 -20.24
CA ARG A 112 -23.50 -14.60 -20.36
C ARG A 112 -23.70 -15.07 -21.81
N LEU A 113 -23.36 -14.23 -22.78
CA LEU A 113 -23.50 -14.49 -24.22
C LEU A 113 -22.11 -14.58 -24.87
N VAL A 114 -22.03 -15.23 -26.04
CA VAL A 114 -20.80 -15.24 -26.85
C VAL A 114 -20.40 -13.80 -27.16
N PRO A 115 -19.18 -13.35 -26.81
CA PRO A 115 -18.75 -11.99 -27.12
C PRO A 115 -18.64 -11.75 -28.63
N GLU A 116 -18.86 -10.51 -29.07
CA GLU A 116 -18.65 -10.12 -30.46
C GLU A 116 -17.16 -10.15 -30.83
N THR A 117 -16.86 -10.64 -32.03
CA THR A 117 -15.55 -10.54 -32.67
C THR A 117 -15.54 -9.29 -33.54
N THR A 118 -14.75 -8.28 -33.18
CA THR A 118 -14.44 -7.17 -34.09
C THR A 118 -13.49 -7.70 -35.17
N GLU A 119 -13.99 -7.82 -36.41
CA GLU A 119 -13.21 -8.23 -37.58
C GLU A 119 -12.34 -7.05 -38.07
N ASP A 120 -11.07 -7.04 -37.69
CA ASP A 120 -10.02 -6.32 -38.44
C ASP A 120 -9.10 -7.36 -39.11
N THR A 121 -9.65 -8.13 -40.05
CA THR A 121 -8.84 -8.98 -40.94
C THR A 121 -8.65 -8.28 -42.28
N LYS A 122 -7.65 -7.39 -42.33
CA LYS A 122 -6.84 -7.29 -43.55
C LYS A 122 -5.98 -8.55 -43.60
N ASP A 123 -6.08 -9.27 -44.70
CA ASP A 123 -5.33 -10.49 -45.04
C ASP A 123 -6.06 -11.80 -44.70
N GLY A 124 -6.55 -12.44 -45.78
CA GLY A 124 -7.45 -13.59 -45.81
C GLY A 124 -6.89 -14.95 -45.35
N GLU A 125 -6.20 -15.01 -44.22
CA GLU A 125 -5.94 -16.26 -43.51
C GLU A 125 -7.04 -16.51 -42.46
N LYS A 126 -7.92 -17.48 -42.74
CA LYS A 126 -8.94 -17.99 -41.81
C LYS A 126 -8.29 -18.83 -40.70
N ASP A 127 -7.64 -18.19 -39.74
CA ASP A 127 -7.55 -18.78 -38.41
C ASP A 127 -8.83 -18.39 -37.67
N GLU A 128 -9.69 -19.38 -37.39
CA GLU A 128 -10.93 -19.24 -36.63
C GLU A 128 -10.62 -18.89 -35.16
N GLU A 129 -10.26 -17.63 -34.91
CA GLU A 129 -10.15 -17.01 -33.59
C GLU A 129 -11.54 -16.89 -32.96
N THR A 130 -12.10 -18.04 -32.58
CA THR A 130 -13.42 -18.15 -31.97
C THR A 130 -13.32 -18.02 -30.46
N TRP A 131 -14.36 -17.45 -29.86
CA TRP A 131 -14.51 -17.35 -28.41
C TRP A 131 -14.83 -18.73 -27.83
N GLU A 132 -14.01 -19.18 -26.89
CA GLU A 132 -14.17 -20.46 -26.21
C GLU A 132 -14.69 -20.26 -24.78
N PRO A 133 -15.79 -20.95 -24.38
CA PRO A 133 -16.36 -20.78 -23.05
C PRO A 133 -15.58 -21.55 -21.97
N ARG A 134 -15.62 -21.03 -20.76
CA ARG A 134 -15.11 -21.61 -19.51
C ARG A 134 -16.10 -21.33 -18.37
N PRO A 135 -16.03 -22.04 -17.23
CA PRO A 135 -16.88 -21.77 -16.08
C PRO A 135 -16.77 -20.31 -15.58
N GLY A 136 -17.80 -19.82 -14.88
CA GLY A 136 -17.83 -18.44 -14.37
C GLY A 136 -18.07 -17.37 -15.44
N GLY A 137 -18.58 -17.75 -16.61
CA GLY A 137 -18.84 -16.83 -17.72
C GLY A 137 -17.59 -16.36 -18.46
N ILE A 138 -16.44 -16.99 -18.22
CA ILE A 138 -15.17 -16.66 -18.87
C ILE A 138 -15.24 -17.11 -20.34
N TRP A 139 -14.86 -16.22 -21.25
CA TRP A 139 -14.65 -16.49 -22.67
C TRP A 139 -13.21 -16.18 -23.02
N LEU A 140 -12.52 -17.13 -23.64
CA LEU A 140 -11.14 -16.98 -24.09
C LEU A 140 -11.09 -16.85 -25.60
N ARG A 141 -10.39 -15.83 -26.09
CA ARG A 141 -9.98 -15.76 -27.49
C ARG A 141 -8.53 -16.22 -27.57
N ARG A 142 -8.28 -17.27 -28.34
CA ARG A 142 -6.96 -17.89 -28.43
C ARG A 142 -6.53 -18.05 -29.87
N THR A 143 -5.23 -17.92 -30.13
CA THR A 143 -4.67 -18.01 -31.49
C THR A 143 -3.40 -18.85 -31.50
N ALA A 144 -3.19 -19.60 -32.58
CA ALA A 144 -1.96 -20.33 -32.87
C ALA A 144 -1.04 -19.57 -33.85
N LYS A 145 -1.40 -18.33 -34.21
CA LYS A 145 -0.62 -17.50 -35.14
C LYS A 145 0.83 -17.36 -34.66
N ARG A 146 1.75 -17.45 -35.62
CA ARG A 146 3.18 -17.22 -35.37
C ARG A 146 3.36 -15.79 -34.84
N HIS A 147 4.12 -15.64 -33.75
CA HIS A 147 4.31 -14.37 -33.00
C HIS A 147 3.11 -13.87 -32.19
N ALA A 148 2.07 -14.69 -31.98
CA ALA A 148 0.99 -14.34 -31.06
C ALA A 148 1.48 -14.06 -29.63
N SER A 149 2.49 -14.79 -29.17
CA SER A 149 3.20 -14.55 -27.92
C SER A 149 3.90 -13.19 -27.85
N ASP A 150 4.41 -12.71 -28.98
CA ASP A 150 5.25 -11.51 -29.06
C ASP A 150 4.40 -10.23 -29.16
N SER A 151 3.08 -10.41 -29.28
CA SER A 151 2.13 -9.31 -29.33
C SER A 151 1.96 -8.67 -27.96
N GLN A 152 1.90 -7.34 -27.91
CA GLN A 152 1.47 -6.59 -26.70
C GLN A 152 0.03 -6.96 -26.27
N THR A 153 -0.66 -7.82 -27.01
CA THR A 153 -2.01 -8.31 -26.73
C THR A 153 -2.04 -9.62 -25.96
N ALA A 154 -0.98 -10.42 -25.95
CA ALA A 154 -0.96 -11.72 -25.26
C ALA A 154 -1.13 -11.54 -23.75
N ILE A 155 -1.99 -12.35 -23.13
CA ILE A 155 -2.15 -12.39 -21.68
C ILE A 155 -1.00 -13.20 -21.07
N THR A 156 -0.32 -12.63 -20.08
CA THR A 156 0.91 -13.20 -19.49
C THR A 156 0.74 -13.57 -18.03
N LEU A 157 -0.18 -12.90 -17.31
CA LEU A 157 -0.60 -13.23 -15.95
C LEU A 157 -2.09 -12.97 -15.74
N VAL A 158 -2.65 -13.66 -14.74
CA VAL A 158 -4.03 -13.51 -14.27
C VAL A 158 -4.02 -13.44 -12.75
N ASP A 159 -4.82 -12.55 -12.19
CA ASP A 159 -5.06 -12.36 -10.76
C ASP A 159 -6.56 -12.11 -10.53
N VAL A 160 -6.97 -12.05 -9.27
CA VAL A 160 -8.35 -11.77 -8.87
C VAL A 160 -8.38 -10.61 -7.89
N LEU A 161 -9.28 -9.66 -8.12
CA LEU A 161 -9.60 -8.57 -7.21
C LEU A 161 -11.11 -8.60 -6.93
N PHE A 162 -11.57 -7.91 -5.91
CA PHE A 162 -12.95 -7.95 -5.44
C PHE A 162 -13.52 -6.54 -5.28
N GLY A 163 -14.85 -6.44 -5.40
CA GLY A 163 -15.58 -5.17 -5.26
C GLY A 163 -15.88 -4.48 -6.60
N ALA A 164 -16.93 -3.65 -6.61
CA ALA A 164 -17.34 -2.87 -7.77
C ALA A 164 -16.34 -1.77 -8.15
N ASP A 165 -15.60 -1.30 -7.15
CA ASP A 165 -14.56 -0.29 -7.19
C ASP A 165 -13.15 -0.90 -7.26
N ALA A 166 -13.03 -2.18 -7.62
CA ALA A 166 -11.74 -2.84 -7.78
C ALA A 166 -10.87 -2.15 -8.83
N VAL A 167 -9.63 -1.82 -8.45
CA VAL A 167 -8.63 -1.21 -9.33
C VAL A 167 -7.32 -1.96 -9.22
N ASP A 168 -6.51 -1.88 -10.29
CA ASP A 168 -5.16 -2.45 -10.30
C ASP A 168 -4.13 -1.35 -10.58
N PRO A 169 -3.27 -1.00 -9.60
CA PRO A 169 -2.22 0.01 -9.77
C PRO A 169 -0.97 -0.57 -10.44
N ARG A 170 -0.89 -1.89 -10.67
CA ARG A 170 0.29 -2.49 -11.30
C ARG A 170 0.34 -2.14 -12.79
N ILE A 171 1.54 -1.96 -13.32
CA ILE A 171 1.73 -1.55 -14.72
C ILE A 171 1.37 -2.70 -15.67
N GLY A 172 0.56 -2.36 -16.69
CA GLY A 172 0.11 -3.30 -17.70
C GLY A 172 -0.97 -4.26 -17.21
N TRP A 173 -1.50 -4.05 -16.01
CA TRP A 173 -2.64 -4.80 -15.48
C TRP A 173 -3.94 -4.06 -15.75
N GLU A 174 -4.98 -4.83 -16.03
CA GLU A 174 -6.32 -4.32 -16.27
C GLU A 174 -7.38 -5.19 -15.58
N VAL A 175 -8.21 -4.57 -14.75
CA VAL A 175 -9.39 -5.22 -14.16
C VAL A 175 -10.45 -5.39 -15.24
N ARG A 176 -11.22 -6.49 -15.19
CA ARG A 176 -12.36 -6.70 -16.09
C ARG A 176 -13.63 -6.11 -15.49
N ASP A 177 -14.38 -5.37 -16.30
CA ASP A 177 -15.58 -4.62 -15.91
C ASP A 177 -16.76 -5.50 -15.50
N THR A 178 -16.80 -6.74 -15.97
CA THR A 178 -17.85 -7.70 -15.61
C THR A 178 -17.30 -8.68 -14.58
N PRO A 179 -17.92 -8.83 -13.39
CA PRO A 179 -17.50 -9.80 -12.40
C PRO A 179 -17.79 -11.23 -12.87
N LEU A 180 -17.06 -12.19 -12.30
CA LEU A 180 -17.23 -13.62 -12.57
C LEU A 180 -18.65 -14.08 -12.23
N LEU A 181 -19.26 -14.82 -13.16
CA LEU A 181 -20.64 -15.31 -13.06
C LEU A 181 -20.68 -16.65 -12.31
N LEU A 182 -20.47 -16.61 -10.99
CA LEU A 182 -20.33 -17.80 -10.16
C LEU A 182 -21.70 -18.34 -9.71
N ASP A 183 -22.39 -17.61 -8.84
CA ASP A 183 -23.75 -17.89 -8.40
C ASP A 183 -24.42 -16.63 -7.84
N SER A 184 -25.75 -16.61 -7.78
CA SER A 184 -26.54 -15.44 -7.36
C SER A 184 -26.34 -15.03 -5.90
N ARG A 185 -25.67 -15.84 -5.07
CA ARG A 185 -25.42 -15.53 -3.65
C ARG A 185 -24.09 -14.81 -3.46
N THR A 186 -23.23 -14.85 -4.47
CA THR A 186 -21.86 -14.33 -4.43
C THR A 186 -21.64 -13.20 -5.44
N GLU A 187 -22.68 -12.84 -6.20
CA GLU A 187 -22.71 -11.65 -7.06
C GLU A 187 -22.35 -10.37 -6.29
N GLU A 188 -22.72 -10.25 -5.01
CA GLU A 188 -22.38 -9.09 -4.16
C GLU A 188 -20.89 -8.97 -3.81
N LEU A 189 -20.11 -10.06 -3.93
CA LEU A 189 -18.66 -10.03 -3.66
C LEU A 189 -17.87 -9.47 -4.86
N GLU A 190 -18.49 -9.49 -6.04
CA GLU A 190 -17.94 -9.01 -7.29
C GLU A 190 -16.48 -9.44 -7.53
N ALA A 191 -16.23 -10.76 -7.51
CA ALA A 191 -14.93 -11.31 -7.86
C ALA A 191 -14.62 -11.00 -9.34
N ARG A 192 -13.59 -10.18 -9.59
CA ARG A 192 -13.19 -9.69 -10.92
C ARG A 192 -11.83 -10.23 -11.29
N LEU A 193 -11.67 -10.60 -12.56
CA LEU A 193 -10.36 -10.94 -13.09
C LEU A 193 -9.55 -9.66 -13.32
N SER A 194 -8.29 -9.67 -12.90
CA SER A 194 -7.28 -8.72 -13.35
C SER A 194 -6.27 -9.45 -14.22
N ILE A 195 -5.96 -8.91 -15.39
CA ILE A 195 -5.08 -9.56 -16.36
C ILE A 195 -3.91 -8.64 -16.71
N GLN A 196 -2.74 -9.24 -16.92
CA GLN A 196 -1.58 -8.53 -17.46
C GLN A 196 -1.39 -8.90 -18.93
N ARG A 197 -1.07 -7.89 -19.75
CA ARG A 197 -0.72 -8.11 -21.16
C ARG A 197 0.74 -7.76 -21.45
N GLY A 198 1.32 -8.52 -22.36
CA GLY A 198 2.68 -8.31 -22.85
C GLY A 198 3.72 -8.40 -21.73
N ASP A 199 4.87 -7.77 -21.99
CA ASP A 199 6.02 -7.74 -21.09
C ASP A 199 5.86 -6.63 -20.03
N PRO A 200 5.87 -6.95 -18.71
CA PRO A 200 5.88 -5.95 -17.66
C PRO A 200 7.05 -4.96 -17.81
N GLN A 201 6.73 -3.69 -18.01
CA GLN A 201 7.74 -2.64 -17.98
C GLN A 201 8.35 -2.55 -16.58
N LYS A 202 9.66 -2.76 -16.49
CA LYS A 202 10.40 -2.50 -15.25
C LYS A 202 10.46 -0.99 -15.01
N MET A 203 9.80 -0.53 -13.96
CA MET A 203 10.00 0.84 -13.51
C MET A 203 11.18 0.98 -12.58
N LYS A 204 11.92 2.06 -12.81
CA LYS A 204 12.89 2.55 -11.85
C LYS A 204 12.14 3.23 -10.70
N LYS A 205 12.43 2.85 -9.46
CA LYS A 205 11.88 3.52 -8.27
C LYS A 205 12.19 5.02 -8.34
N PRO A 206 11.21 5.90 -8.08
CA PRO A 206 11.44 7.33 -8.10
C PRO A 206 12.42 7.71 -6.97
N VAL A 207 13.15 8.79 -7.18
CA VAL A 207 13.99 9.41 -6.15
C VAL A 207 13.43 10.80 -5.91
N PRO A 208 12.72 11.03 -4.79
CA PRO A 208 12.14 12.32 -4.46
C PRO A 208 13.21 13.43 -4.47
N ARG A 209 12.83 14.62 -4.93
CA ARG A 209 13.76 15.75 -5.07
C ARG A 209 13.07 17.07 -4.78
N ILE A 210 13.80 17.99 -4.14
CA ILE A 210 13.39 19.39 -4.02
C ILE A 210 13.27 20.02 -5.41
N ASN A 211 12.15 20.67 -5.69
CA ASN A 211 11.87 21.23 -7.01
C ASN A 211 12.74 22.46 -7.34
N GLU A 212 12.63 22.93 -8.59
CA GLU A 212 13.39 24.07 -9.09
C GLU A 212 13.11 25.41 -8.42
N HIS A 213 12.14 25.50 -7.51
CA HIS A 213 11.87 26.69 -6.71
C HIS A 213 12.34 26.55 -5.25
N GLY A 214 12.92 25.41 -4.88
CA GLY A 214 13.31 25.13 -3.50
C GLY A 214 12.13 24.77 -2.62
N ARG A 215 11.05 24.26 -3.22
CA ARG A 215 9.85 23.81 -2.51
C ARG A 215 9.75 22.29 -2.56
N PHE A 216 9.09 21.74 -1.56
CA PHE A 216 8.68 20.35 -1.52
C PHE A 216 7.39 20.26 -0.71
N LYS A 217 6.37 19.56 -1.18
CA LYS A 217 5.09 19.42 -0.49
C LYS A 217 4.79 17.96 -0.22
N ILE A 218 4.53 17.63 1.04
CA ILE A 218 4.05 16.32 1.48
C ILE A 218 2.55 16.42 1.80
N MET A 219 1.77 15.52 1.22
CA MET A 219 0.39 15.24 1.64
C MET A 219 0.40 14.01 2.55
N GLN A 220 -0.18 14.12 3.74
CA GLN A 220 -0.32 13.00 4.67
C GLN A 220 -1.72 12.41 4.57
N LEU A 221 -1.82 11.15 4.15
CA LEU A 221 -3.06 10.40 4.12
C LEU A 221 -3.09 9.44 5.32
N ALA A 222 -3.83 9.81 6.36
CA ALA A 222 -4.01 9.03 7.57
C ALA A 222 -5.41 8.37 7.58
N ASP A 223 -5.48 7.09 7.94
CA ASP A 223 -6.74 6.42 8.28
C ASP A 223 -7.78 6.48 7.14
N LEU A 224 -7.42 6.00 5.93
CA LEU A 224 -8.37 5.92 4.81
C LEU A 224 -9.46 4.86 5.04
N HIS A 225 -9.14 3.79 5.77
CA HIS A 225 -10.04 2.68 6.05
C HIS A 225 -10.82 2.18 4.82
N LEU A 226 -10.10 1.86 3.75
CA LEU A 226 -10.72 1.29 2.55
C LEU A 226 -11.08 -0.18 2.79
N SER A 227 -12.24 -0.60 2.29
CA SER A 227 -12.76 -1.95 2.43
C SER A 227 -12.49 -2.81 1.18
N THR A 228 -12.90 -4.07 1.16
CA THR A 228 -12.85 -4.87 -0.08
C THR A 228 -13.81 -4.36 -1.16
N GLY A 229 -14.91 -3.70 -0.79
CA GLY A 229 -15.87 -3.11 -1.73
C GLY A 229 -16.09 -1.62 -1.44
N LEU A 230 -17.32 -1.14 -1.65
CA LEU A 230 -17.66 0.29 -1.52
C LEU A 230 -17.61 0.83 -0.07
N GLY A 231 -17.56 -0.07 0.92
CA GLY A 231 -17.55 0.28 2.34
C GLY A 231 -18.85 0.91 2.85
N LEU A 232 -18.96 1.05 4.17
CA LEU A 232 -20.08 1.73 4.83
C LEU A 232 -19.56 2.98 5.53
N CYS A 233 -20.15 4.13 5.25
CA CYS A 233 -19.77 5.36 5.93
C CYS A 233 -20.05 5.27 7.43
N ARG A 234 -19.05 5.59 8.24
CA ARG A 234 -19.15 5.75 9.69
C ARG A 234 -19.10 7.24 10.01
N ASP A 235 -20.13 7.70 10.72
CA ASP A 235 -20.28 9.09 11.17
C ASP A 235 -20.00 10.16 10.08
N PRO A 236 -20.57 10.04 8.86
CA PRO A 236 -20.31 11.01 7.80
C PRO A 236 -20.92 12.38 8.14
N ILE A 237 -20.16 13.44 7.87
CA ILE A 237 -20.64 14.83 7.92
C ILE A 237 -20.42 15.48 6.55
N PRO A 238 -21.48 15.98 5.87
CA PRO A 238 -22.90 15.71 6.15
C PRO A 238 -23.21 14.21 6.01
N ALA A 239 -24.33 13.78 6.61
CA ALA A 239 -24.75 12.38 6.60
C ALA A 239 -25.00 11.86 5.18
N GLU A 240 -25.61 12.69 4.34
CA GLU A 240 -25.81 12.46 2.92
C GLU A 240 -25.01 13.52 2.14
N PRO A 241 -24.04 13.13 1.29
CA PRO A 241 -23.28 14.09 0.50
C PRO A 241 -24.18 14.81 -0.53
N VAL A 242 -25.14 14.07 -1.09
CA VAL A 242 -26.20 14.58 -1.96
C VAL A 242 -27.53 14.09 -1.37
N PRO A 243 -28.54 14.97 -1.17
CA PRO A 243 -29.83 14.55 -0.62
C PRO A 243 -30.44 13.38 -1.39
N GLY A 244 -30.75 12.29 -0.67
CA GLY A 244 -31.31 11.06 -1.23
C GLY A 244 -30.29 10.06 -1.80
N GLN A 245 -28.99 10.36 -1.77
CA GLN A 245 -27.93 9.43 -2.14
C GLN A 245 -27.35 8.77 -0.89
N LYS A 246 -27.31 7.42 -0.88
CA LYS A 246 -26.66 6.66 0.19
C LYS A 246 -25.15 6.93 0.18
N CYS A 247 -24.57 7.11 1.36
CA CYS A 247 -23.13 7.29 1.52
C CYS A 247 -22.37 5.96 1.36
N GLU A 248 -21.44 5.91 0.41
CA GLU A 248 -20.47 4.84 0.22
C GLU A 248 -19.10 5.35 0.66
N ALA A 249 -18.44 4.62 1.56
CA ALA A 249 -17.26 5.13 2.26
C ALA A 249 -16.07 5.29 1.32
N ASP A 250 -15.75 4.24 0.57
CA ASP A 250 -14.56 4.20 -0.26
C ASP A 250 -14.65 5.22 -1.42
N PRO A 251 -15.75 5.29 -2.22
CA PRO A 251 -15.87 6.31 -3.26
C PRO A 251 -15.77 7.74 -2.72
N ARG A 252 -16.47 8.07 -1.62
CA ARG A 252 -16.44 9.42 -1.04
C ARG A 252 -15.05 9.79 -0.52
N THR A 253 -14.36 8.83 0.10
CA THR A 253 -12.97 9.02 0.56
C THR A 253 -12.04 9.27 -0.62
N LEU A 254 -12.14 8.46 -1.69
CA LEU A 254 -11.27 8.57 -2.85
C LEU A 254 -11.54 9.82 -3.68
N GLU A 255 -12.79 10.26 -3.80
CA GLU A 255 -13.16 11.54 -4.44
C GLU A 255 -12.55 12.72 -3.68
N PHE A 256 -12.60 12.68 -2.34
CA PHE A 256 -11.96 13.69 -1.50
C PHE A 256 -10.44 13.74 -1.72
N VAL A 257 -9.78 12.57 -1.72
CA VAL A 257 -8.34 12.47 -1.96
C VAL A 257 -7.98 12.94 -3.37
N GLU A 258 -8.73 12.51 -4.38
CA GLU A 258 -8.56 12.91 -5.78
C GLU A 258 -8.59 14.43 -5.95
N ARG A 259 -9.61 15.08 -5.40
CA ARG A 259 -9.73 16.54 -5.43
C ARG A 259 -8.50 17.23 -4.86
N LEU A 260 -8.03 16.78 -3.70
CA LEU A 260 -6.87 17.39 -3.05
C LEU A 260 -5.55 17.10 -3.78
N LEU A 261 -5.39 15.94 -4.40
CA LEU A 261 -4.22 15.66 -5.24
C LEU A 261 -4.15 16.63 -6.43
N ASP A 262 -5.29 16.97 -7.03
CA ASP A 262 -5.36 17.85 -8.20
C ASP A 262 -5.21 19.33 -7.83
N GLU A 263 -5.76 19.75 -6.69
CA GLU A 263 -5.66 21.12 -6.18
C GLU A 263 -4.28 21.42 -5.56
N GLU A 264 -3.78 20.55 -4.68
CA GLU A 264 -2.57 20.81 -3.90
C GLU A 264 -1.28 20.37 -4.61
N LYS A 265 -1.38 19.39 -5.53
CA LYS A 265 -0.26 18.86 -6.32
C LYS A 265 0.98 18.55 -5.47
N PRO A 266 0.86 17.64 -4.48
CA PRO A 266 1.98 17.31 -3.61
C PRO A 266 3.13 16.65 -4.41
N ASP A 267 4.37 16.90 -3.98
CA ASP A 267 5.56 16.27 -4.55
C ASP A 267 5.70 14.81 -4.06
N MET A 268 5.11 14.49 -2.91
CA MET A 268 5.09 13.17 -2.30
C MET A 268 3.86 12.97 -1.41
N VAL A 269 3.41 11.73 -1.28
CA VAL A 269 2.38 11.34 -0.31
C VAL A 269 2.98 10.40 0.75
N VAL A 270 2.60 10.58 2.02
CA VAL A 270 2.91 9.63 3.09
C VAL A 270 1.59 9.03 3.60
N LEU A 271 1.46 7.71 3.46
CA LEU A 271 0.35 6.91 3.97
C LEU A 271 0.69 6.48 5.40
N THR A 272 0.06 7.09 6.40
CA THR A 272 0.45 6.94 7.81
C THR A 272 -0.36 5.89 8.57
N GLY A 273 -0.58 4.74 7.95
CA GLY A 273 -1.31 3.60 8.54
C GLY A 273 -2.83 3.66 8.39
N ASP A 274 -3.47 2.53 8.63
CA ASP A 274 -4.91 2.27 8.51
C ASP A 274 -5.49 2.64 7.15
N GLN A 275 -4.75 2.26 6.11
CA GLN A 275 -5.20 2.41 4.73
C GLN A 275 -6.24 1.33 4.38
N VAL A 276 -6.08 0.15 4.97
CA VAL A 276 -6.97 -1.00 4.85
C VAL A 276 -7.83 -1.11 6.12
N ASN A 277 -9.14 -1.20 5.94
CA ASN A 277 -10.09 -1.40 7.04
C ASN A 277 -10.22 -2.89 7.34
N GLY A 278 -9.31 -3.42 8.16
CA GLY A 278 -9.20 -4.83 8.55
C GLY A 278 -10.49 -5.64 8.50
N GLU A 279 -11.46 -5.31 9.37
CA GLU A 279 -12.74 -6.02 9.51
C GLU A 279 -13.54 -6.14 8.19
N THR A 280 -13.52 -5.10 7.35
CA THR A 280 -14.29 -5.06 6.09
C THR A 280 -13.44 -5.38 4.86
N SER A 281 -12.18 -5.74 5.07
CA SER A 281 -11.19 -6.02 4.03
C SER A 281 -10.85 -7.50 3.92
N LYS A 282 -11.87 -8.30 3.58
CA LYS A 282 -11.72 -9.76 3.36
C LYS A 282 -10.65 -10.12 2.31
N ASP A 283 -10.44 -9.25 1.33
CA ASP A 283 -9.26 -9.21 0.48
C ASP A 283 -8.54 -7.86 0.66
N ALA A 284 -7.52 -7.85 1.52
CA ALA A 284 -6.73 -6.68 1.86
C ALA A 284 -5.97 -6.11 0.65
N GLN A 285 -5.58 -6.94 -0.32
CA GLN A 285 -4.94 -6.47 -1.56
C GLN A 285 -5.87 -5.56 -2.37
N SER A 286 -7.16 -5.91 -2.51
CA SER A 286 -8.13 -5.06 -3.23
C SER A 286 -8.29 -3.69 -2.56
N ALA A 287 -8.35 -3.66 -1.22
CA ALA A 287 -8.39 -2.41 -0.45
C ALA A 287 -7.09 -1.58 -0.61
N LEU A 288 -5.93 -2.22 -0.44
CA LEU A 288 -4.62 -1.59 -0.58
C LEU A 288 -4.40 -1.02 -1.99
N PHE A 289 -4.89 -1.70 -3.03
CA PHE A 289 -4.77 -1.22 -4.40
C PHE A 289 -5.54 0.07 -4.63
N LYS A 290 -6.71 0.23 -4.00
CA LYS A 290 -7.49 1.46 -4.04
C LYS A 290 -6.74 2.65 -3.42
N SER A 291 -6.05 2.45 -2.29
CA SER A 291 -5.37 3.55 -1.58
C SER A 291 -4.21 4.17 -2.37
N VAL A 292 -3.60 3.41 -3.29
CA VAL A 292 -2.43 3.86 -4.06
C VAL A 292 -2.72 4.16 -5.52
N LYS A 293 -3.86 3.71 -6.07
CA LYS A 293 -4.19 3.86 -7.50
C LYS A 293 -4.13 5.31 -7.97
N LEU A 294 -4.75 6.22 -7.21
CA LEU A 294 -4.76 7.65 -7.52
C LEU A 294 -3.36 8.27 -7.56
N LEU A 295 -2.44 7.75 -6.74
CA LEU A 295 -1.05 8.19 -6.67
C LEU A 295 -0.25 7.66 -7.87
N VAL A 296 -0.45 6.39 -8.22
CA VAL A 296 0.20 5.74 -9.35
C VAL A 296 -0.20 6.38 -10.67
N ASP A 297 -1.48 6.65 -10.89
CA ASP A 297 -1.97 7.30 -12.10
C ASP A 297 -1.38 8.70 -12.29
N ARG A 298 -1.21 9.42 -11.17
CA ARG A 298 -0.60 10.77 -11.14
C ARG A 298 0.93 10.74 -11.06
N LYS A 299 1.54 9.56 -10.99
CA LYS A 299 3.00 9.37 -10.90
C LYS A 299 3.62 10.03 -9.67
N ILE A 300 2.87 10.11 -8.57
CA ILE A 300 3.30 10.74 -7.32
C ILE A 300 4.04 9.69 -6.49
N PRO A 301 5.31 9.92 -6.12
CA PRO A 301 6.03 9.06 -5.19
C PRO A 301 5.31 8.97 -3.85
N TYR A 302 5.29 7.79 -3.24
CA TYR A 302 4.67 7.62 -1.94
C TYR A 302 5.43 6.66 -1.02
N ALA A 303 5.36 6.93 0.27
CA ALA A 303 5.85 6.05 1.32
C ALA A 303 4.68 5.62 2.21
N ALA A 304 4.74 4.41 2.76
CA ALA A 304 3.70 3.85 3.60
C ALA A 304 4.27 3.21 4.86
N ILE A 305 3.60 3.45 5.97
CA ILE A 305 3.70 2.69 7.22
C ILE A 305 2.34 2.08 7.53
N PHE A 306 2.32 1.14 8.45
CA PHE A 306 1.10 0.43 8.83
C PHE A 306 0.51 0.96 10.13
N GLY A 307 -0.80 0.87 10.21
CA GLY A 307 -1.55 1.01 11.44
C GLY A 307 -2.07 -0.33 11.95
N ASN A 308 -2.82 -0.26 13.05
CA ASN A 308 -3.29 -1.46 13.75
C ASN A 308 -4.38 -2.22 13.00
N HIS A 309 -5.07 -1.60 12.04
CA HIS A 309 -6.10 -2.25 11.23
C HIS A 309 -5.58 -2.89 9.95
N ASP A 310 -4.41 -2.46 9.46
CA ASP A 310 -3.92 -2.88 8.15
C ASP A 310 -3.67 -4.40 8.06
N ASP A 311 -3.26 -5.05 9.16
CA ASP A 311 -2.93 -6.47 9.22
C ASP A 311 -3.98 -7.36 9.90
N GLU A 312 -5.21 -6.86 10.08
CA GLU A 312 -6.35 -7.62 10.61
C GLU A 312 -7.15 -8.40 9.54
N GLY A 313 -6.84 -8.16 8.25
CA GLY A 313 -7.49 -8.80 7.11
C GLY A 313 -6.96 -10.21 6.78
N ASN A 314 -6.98 -10.58 5.50
CA ASN A 314 -6.46 -11.87 5.03
C ASN A 314 -4.94 -11.91 4.80
N LEU A 315 -4.26 -10.76 4.82
CA LEU A 315 -2.81 -10.61 4.64
C LEU A 315 -2.22 -10.01 5.90
N ASN A 316 -1.05 -10.51 6.30
CA ASN A 316 -0.29 -9.87 7.37
C ASN A 316 0.55 -8.70 6.85
N ARG A 317 1.08 -7.91 7.78
CA ARG A 317 1.88 -6.72 7.51
C ARG A 317 3.09 -6.95 6.60
N SER A 318 3.81 -8.07 6.77
CA SER A 318 4.95 -8.44 5.92
C SER A 318 4.51 -8.71 4.48
N GLU A 319 3.37 -9.38 4.29
CA GLU A 319 2.80 -9.66 2.97
C GLU A 319 2.32 -8.37 2.29
N LEU A 320 1.67 -7.46 3.03
CA LEU A 320 1.26 -6.16 2.52
C LEU A 320 2.45 -5.28 2.12
N MET A 321 3.53 -5.28 2.91
CA MET A 321 4.75 -4.53 2.56
C MET A 321 5.43 -5.10 1.31
N ALA A 322 5.46 -6.43 1.17
CA ALA A 322 6.01 -7.07 -0.03
C ALA A 322 5.24 -6.67 -1.30
N ILE A 323 3.92 -6.44 -1.19
CA ILE A 323 3.12 -5.87 -2.28
C ILE A 323 3.53 -4.41 -2.53
N LEU A 324 3.51 -3.57 -1.48
CA LEU A 324 3.84 -2.15 -1.59
C LEU A 324 5.23 -1.89 -2.19
N GLU A 325 6.26 -2.66 -1.83
CA GLU A 325 7.62 -2.50 -2.33
C GLU A 325 7.74 -2.70 -3.85
N GLN A 326 6.80 -3.44 -4.45
CA GLN A 326 6.76 -3.77 -5.87
C GLN A 326 5.87 -2.83 -6.68
N LEU A 327 5.00 -2.06 -6.02
CA LEU A 327 4.07 -1.18 -6.72
C LEU A 327 4.76 0.04 -7.33
N PRO A 328 4.26 0.53 -8.49
CA PRO A 328 4.74 1.75 -9.12
C PRO A 328 4.82 2.93 -8.15
N TYR A 329 5.87 3.75 -8.27
CA TYR A 329 6.08 4.97 -7.47
C TYR A 329 6.20 4.81 -5.95
N SER A 330 6.05 3.59 -5.43
CA SER A 330 6.35 3.28 -4.03
C SER A 330 7.84 3.45 -3.73
N VAL A 331 8.13 4.18 -2.67
CA VAL A 331 9.46 4.24 -2.02
C VAL A 331 9.44 3.54 -0.66
N SER A 332 8.38 2.80 -0.35
CA SER A 332 8.27 2.02 0.88
C SER A 332 9.30 0.91 0.95
N SER A 333 9.66 0.52 2.17
CA SER A 333 10.50 -0.65 2.40
C SER A 333 10.14 -1.39 3.69
N ALA A 334 10.34 -2.71 3.72
CA ALA A 334 10.22 -3.52 4.93
C ALA A 334 11.22 -3.10 6.03
N GLY A 335 12.38 -2.57 5.65
CA GLY A 335 13.45 -2.27 6.58
C GLY A 335 14.31 -3.49 6.94
N PRO A 336 15.19 -3.37 7.94
CA PRO A 336 16.05 -4.48 8.37
C PRO A 336 15.26 -5.61 9.04
N GLU A 337 15.57 -6.86 8.71
CA GLU A 337 14.88 -8.05 9.21
C GLU A 337 15.09 -8.32 10.72
N ASP A 338 16.16 -7.78 11.31
CA ASP A 338 16.55 -7.98 12.71
C ASP A 338 15.97 -6.93 13.66
N ILE A 339 15.12 -6.04 13.15
CA ILE A 339 14.46 -4.97 13.91
C ILE A 339 12.98 -5.30 14.06
N ASP A 340 12.43 -5.07 15.26
CA ASP A 340 11.01 -5.33 15.52
C ASP A 340 10.12 -4.51 14.58
N GLY A 341 9.08 -5.14 14.04
CA GLY A 341 8.13 -4.50 13.14
C GLY A 341 8.50 -4.63 11.66
N VAL A 342 7.62 -4.13 10.78
CA VAL A 342 7.76 -4.09 9.33
C VAL A 342 7.44 -2.68 8.86
N GLY A 343 8.36 -2.06 8.12
CA GLY A 343 8.22 -0.65 7.73
C GLY A 343 9.10 0.30 8.53
N ASN A 344 10.27 -0.17 9.00
CA ASN A 344 11.29 0.67 9.63
C ASN A 344 12.34 1.09 8.59
N TYR A 345 12.19 2.28 7.99
CA TYR A 345 13.07 2.74 6.92
C TYR A 345 13.17 4.26 6.86
N ILE A 346 14.03 4.75 5.97
CA ILE A 346 14.16 6.17 5.68
C ILE A 346 13.88 6.45 4.21
N VAL A 347 13.38 7.65 3.93
CA VAL A 347 13.32 8.22 2.58
C VAL A 347 14.13 9.51 2.58
N GLU A 348 15.18 9.56 1.76
CA GLU A 348 15.97 10.77 1.52
C GLU A 348 15.44 11.52 0.29
N VAL A 349 15.04 12.78 0.50
CA VAL A 349 14.67 13.69 -0.59
C VAL A 349 15.92 14.46 -1.01
N LEU A 350 16.35 14.29 -2.26
CA LEU A 350 17.59 14.92 -2.73
C LEU A 350 17.42 16.42 -2.95
N GLY A 351 18.53 17.16 -2.82
CA GLY A 351 18.58 18.58 -3.13
C GLY A 351 18.28 18.91 -4.60
N ARG A 352 18.12 20.19 -4.89
CA ARG A 352 17.71 20.69 -6.23
C ARG A 352 18.68 20.29 -7.34
N GLY A 353 18.16 20.25 -8.57
CA GLY A 353 18.95 19.98 -9.78
C GLY A 353 19.60 18.59 -9.73
N ASN A 354 20.92 18.53 -9.88
CA ASN A 354 21.67 17.27 -9.92
C ASN A 354 22.36 16.94 -8.58
N SER A 355 21.99 17.61 -7.47
CA SER A 355 22.58 17.31 -6.16
C SER A 355 22.32 15.85 -5.78
N ALA A 356 23.37 15.17 -5.33
CA ALA A 356 23.27 13.83 -4.75
C ALA A 356 23.12 13.85 -3.22
N HIS A 357 23.15 15.05 -2.60
CA HIS A 357 23.01 15.21 -1.17
C HIS A 357 21.54 15.27 -0.75
N SER A 358 21.23 14.65 0.39
CA SER A 358 19.91 14.65 0.99
C SER A 358 19.58 16.01 1.59
N ALA A 359 18.46 16.57 1.17
CA ALA A 359 17.90 17.81 1.70
C ALA A 359 16.90 17.57 2.83
N LEU A 360 16.13 16.47 2.75
CA LEU A 360 15.21 16.01 3.78
C LEU A 360 15.42 14.53 4.07
N THR A 361 15.33 14.11 5.32
CA THR A 361 15.22 12.70 5.69
C THR A 361 13.92 12.46 6.43
N LEU A 362 13.06 11.63 5.84
CA LEU A 362 11.84 11.14 6.46
C LEU A 362 12.17 9.81 7.12
N TYR A 363 11.98 9.70 8.43
CA TYR A 363 12.07 8.45 9.17
C TYR A 363 10.68 7.86 9.30
N LEU A 364 10.51 6.62 8.84
CA LEU A 364 9.25 5.90 8.87
C LEU A 364 9.43 4.72 9.81
N LEU A 365 8.58 4.64 10.84
CA LEU A 365 8.66 3.59 11.84
C LEU A 365 7.31 2.92 12.05
N ASP A 366 7.39 1.62 12.24
CA ASP A 366 6.27 0.78 12.56
C ASP A 366 5.92 0.88 14.06
N SER A 367 4.81 1.50 14.37
CA SER A 367 4.31 1.64 15.75
C SER A 367 3.55 0.41 16.25
N HIS A 368 3.53 -0.68 15.49
CA HIS A 368 2.84 -1.94 15.81
C HIS A 368 1.32 -1.81 15.83
N SER A 369 0.65 -2.80 16.44
CA SER A 369 -0.80 -2.87 16.56
C SER A 369 -1.20 -2.85 18.05
N TYR A 370 -1.59 -3.99 18.62
CA TYR A 370 -2.08 -4.10 19.99
C TYR A 370 -1.01 -4.56 20.97
N SER A 371 -1.12 -4.12 22.23
CA SER A 371 -0.13 -4.39 23.26
C SER A 371 0.09 -5.90 23.46
N PRO A 372 1.35 -6.38 23.48
CA PRO A 372 1.64 -7.78 23.78
C PRO A 372 1.45 -8.12 25.27
N ASP A 373 1.24 -7.11 26.14
CA ASP A 373 1.00 -7.26 27.57
C ASP A 373 -0.22 -6.45 28.03
N GLU A 374 -1.40 -6.85 27.53
CA GLU A 374 -2.71 -6.29 27.90
C GLU A 374 -3.02 -6.31 29.41
N ARG A 375 -2.26 -7.08 30.20
CA ARG A 375 -2.46 -7.10 31.66
C ARG A 375 -1.87 -5.87 32.32
N GLN A 376 -0.68 -5.45 31.88
CA GLN A 376 0.04 -4.32 32.46
C GLN A 376 -0.16 -3.03 31.66
N PHE A 377 -0.19 -3.14 30.33
CA PHE A 377 -0.31 -2.01 29.41
C PHE A 377 -1.45 -2.30 28.44
N ARG A 378 -2.65 -1.82 28.76
CA ARG A 378 -3.84 -2.06 27.92
C ARG A 378 -3.81 -1.22 26.65
N GLY A 379 -4.35 -1.78 25.57
CA GLY A 379 -4.62 -1.07 24.32
C GLY A 379 -3.51 -1.29 23.30
N TYR A 380 -2.73 -0.25 23.05
CA TYR A 380 -1.83 -0.21 21.89
C TYR A 380 -0.38 -0.48 22.25
N ASP A 381 0.33 -1.08 21.30
CA ASP A 381 1.74 -1.39 21.42
C ASP A 381 2.63 -0.16 21.13
N TRP A 382 3.92 -0.26 21.43
CA TRP A 382 4.88 0.84 21.37
C TRP A 382 6.12 0.50 20.55
N ILE A 383 6.80 1.55 20.08
CA ILE A 383 8.12 1.46 19.44
C ILE A 383 9.12 0.75 20.36
N LYS A 384 9.77 -0.30 19.85
CA LYS A 384 10.63 -1.22 20.62
C LYS A 384 12.06 -0.68 20.78
N PRO A 385 12.80 -1.12 21.81
CA PRO A 385 14.21 -0.74 21.98
C PRO A 385 15.12 -1.06 20.78
N SER A 386 14.83 -2.12 20.02
CA SER A 386 15.56 -2.44 18.77
C SER A 386 15.37 -1.34 17.72
N GLN A 387 14.13 -0.88 17.50
CA GLN A 387 13.77 0.20 16.59
C GLN A 387 14.40 1.53 17.03
N ILE A 388 14.37 1.87 18.33
CA ILE A 388 15.00 3.09 18.85
C ILE A 388 16.51 3.08 18.58
N ARG A 389 17.20 1.97 18.87
CA ARG A 389 18.64 1.84 18.59
C ARG A 389 18.93 1.91 17.10
N TRP A 390 18.13 1.25 16.27
CA TRP A 390 18.26 1.31 14.81
C TRP A 390 18.11 2.76 14.30
N PHE A 391 17.10 3.48 14.78
CA PHE A 391 16.84 4.87 14.44
C PHE A 391 18.04 5.75 14.82
N GLN A 392 18.51 5.68 16.07
CA GLN A 392 19.67 6.46 16.53
C GLN A 392 20.92 6.15 15.72
N ASN A 393 21.24 4.87 15.51
CA ASN A 393 22.41 4.45 14.72
C ASN A 393 22.31 4.94 13.27
N THR A 394 21.11 4.89 12.67
CA THR A 394 20.87 5.35 11.31
C THR A 394 21.06 6.86 11.21
N ALA A 395 20.43 7.64 12.10
CA ALA A 395 20.55 9.09 12.13
C ALA A 395 22.01 9.53 12.34
N GLN A 396 22.71 8.94 13.32
CA GLN A 396 24.11 9.22 13.58
C GLN A 396 25.02 8.86 12.41
N GLY A 397 24.76 7.74 11.73
CA GLY A 397 25.50 7.30 10.55
C GLY A 397 25.35 8.25 9.34
N LEU A 398 24.24 8.99 9.27
CA LEU A 398 23.97 9.93 8.18
C LEU A 398 24.48 11.35 8.44
N LYS A 399 24.74 11.74 9.70
CA LYS A 399 25.16 13.10 10.08
C LYS A 399 26.24 13.68 9.16
N ARG A 400 27.31 12.93 8.88
CA ARG A 400 28.39 13.39 8.00
C ARG A 400 27.88 13.70 6.58
N LYS A 401 27.09 12.82 5.98
CA LYS A 401 26.54 13.02 4.63
C LYS A 401 25.55 14.18 4.59
N HIS A 402 24.76 14.37 5.65
CA HIS A 402 23.84 15.49 5.78
C HIS A 402 24.60 16.82 5.90
N HIS A 403 25.73 16.87 6.62
CA HIS A 403 26.59 18.05 6.69
C HIS A 403 27.31 18.41 5.37
N GLU A 404 27.42 17.48 4.43
CA GLU A 404 27.96 17.75 3.09
C GLU A 404 26.95 18.50 2.19
N TYR A 405 25.66 18.51 2.56
CA TYR A 405 24.68 19.33 1.88
C TYR A 405 24.94 20.82 2.16
N THR A 406 25.03 21.63 1.10
CA THR A 406 25.41 23.05 1.22
C THR A 406 24.31 23.94 1.78
N TYR A 407 23.08 23.41 1.92
CA TYR A 407 21.94 24.11 2.51
C TYR A 407 21.51 23.42 3.81
N MET A 408 20.42 23.88 4.41
CA MET A 408 19.88 23.28 5.63
C MET A 408 19.25 21.91 5.34
N HIS A 409 19.82 20.87 5.94
CA HIS A 409 19.19 19.55 6.01
C HIS A 409 18.12 19.53 7.11
N MET A 410 17.00 18.85 6.89
CA MET A 410 15.92 18.72 7.87
C MET A 410 15.47 17.27 8.03
N ASN A 411 15.21 16.86 9.26
CA ASN A 411 14.74 15.52 9.60
C ASN A 411 13.31 15.56 10.17
N MET A 412 12.48 14.59 9.78
CA MET A 412 11.11 14.40 10.28
C MET A 412 10.78 12.92 10.43
N ALA A 413 9.80 12.60 11.26
CA ALA A 413 9.36 11.22 11.46
C ALA A 413 7.86 11.03 11.20
N PHE A 414 7.50 9.83 10.75
CA PHE A 414 6.12 9.39 10.60
C PHE A 414 5.92 8.05 11.30
N ILE A 415 4.88 7.98 12.11
CA ILE A 415 4.40 6.80 12.85
C ILE A 415 2.89 6.71 12.69
N HIS A 416 2.25 5.61 13.08
CA HIS A 416 0.79 5.53 13.04
C HIS A 416 0.18 5.82 14.41
N ILE A 417 0.51 5.00 15.42
CA ILE A 417 0.03 5.15 16.80
C ILE A 417 0.80 6.29 17.48
N PRO A 418 0.11 7.26 18.13
CA PRO A 418 0.76 8.42 18.73
C PRO A 418 1.67 8.03 19.91
N LEU A 419 2.62 8.92 20.22
CA LEU A 419 3.46 8.75 21.41
C LEU A 419 2.69 9.12 22.69
N PRO A 420 3.05 8.58 23.87
CA PRO A 420 2.39 8.93 25.13
C PRO A 420 2.37 10.45 25.42
N GLU A 421 3.36 11.19 24.94
CA GLU A 421 3.48 12.64 25.12
C GLU A 421 2.41 13.46 24.39
N TYR A 422 1.71 12.88 23.41
CA TYR A 422 0.55 13.53 22.79
C TYR A 422 -0.59 13.79 23.79
N ARG A 423 -0.56 13.15 24.97
CA ARG A 423 -1.56 13.32 26.04
C ARG A 423 -1.34 14.49 26.96
N ASP A 424 -0.26 15.26 26.82
CA ASP A 424 0.01 16.37 27.75
C ASP A 424 -0.83 17.61 27.40
N PRO A 425 -1.87 17.95 28.19
CA PRO A 425 -2.72 19.10 27.89
C PRO A 425 -2.05 20.45 28.21
N ASN A 426 -0.89 20.43 28.87
CA ASN A 426 -0.15 21.66 29.20
C ASN A 426 0.70 22.15 28.03
N ASN A 427 0.96 21.27 27.05
CA ASN A 427 1.67 21.64 25.86
C ASN A 427 0.79 22.51 24.96
N LEU A 428 1.42 23.50 24.33
CA LEU A 428 0.78 24.32 23.32
C LEU A 428 0.37 23.45 22.14
N PHE A 429 -0.86 23.57 21.65
CA PHE A 429 -1.29 22.92 20.42
C PHE A 429 -2.17 23.85 19.58
N ILE A 430 -2.18 23.58 18.27
CA ILE A 430 -3.09 24.21 17.31
C ILE A 430 -3.85 23.12 16.57
N GLY A 431 -5.17 23.26 16.53
CA GLY A 431 -6.11 22.32 15.95
C GLY A 431 -7.06 21.75 17.03
N ASN A 432 -7.74 20.67 16.69
CA ASN A 432 -8.81 20.11 17.49
C ASN A 432 -8.32 18.89 18.25
N TRP A 433 -8.49 18.96 19.57
CA TRP A 433 -8.38 17.84 20.49
C TRP A 433 -9.80 17.45 20.90
N ASP A 434 -10.41 16.60 20.09
CA ASP A 434 -11.83 16.27 20.19
C ASP A 434 -12.09 14.86 20.72
N GLU A 435 -11.03 14.04 20.84
CA GLU A 435 -11.08 12.75 21.51
C GLU A 435 -9.87 12.49 22.42
N PRO A 436 -9.98 11.62 23.44
CA PRO A 436 -8.85 11.25 24.27
C PRO A 436 -7.76 10.52 23.46
N PRO A 437 -6.49 10.94 23.50
CA PRO A 437 -5.45 10.31 22.69
C PRO A 437 -5.18 8.88 23.14
N THR A 438 -5.22 7.95 22.18
CA THR A 438 -5.10 6.52 22.44
C THR A 438 -3.67 5.99 22.31
N ALA A 439 -2.68 6.80 22.72
CA ALA A 439 -1.28 6.38 22.77
C ALA A 439 -1.01 5.12 23.64
N PRO A 440 0.16 4.47 23.52
CA PRO A 440 0.47 3.28 24.31
C PRO A 440 0.46 3.56 25.82
N GLY A 441 0.15 2.54 26.62
CA GLY A 441 0.21 2.61 28.08
C GLY A 441 1.65 2.62 28.63
N PHE A 442 2.60 2.13 27.84
CA PHE A 442 4.03 2.13 28.15
C PHE A 442 4.76 3.22 27.35
N ASN A 443 5.58 4.03 28.03
CA ASN A 443 6.46 4.98 27.37
C ASN A 443 7.83 4.36 27.12
N SER A 444 8.18 4.16 25.85
CA SER A 444 9.46 3.58 25.44
C SER A 444 10.63 4.56 25.44
N GLY A 445 10.38 5.86 25.64
CA GLY A 445 11.38 6.92 25.55
C GLY A 445 11.70 7.33 24.12
N PHE A 446 10.90 6.94 23.13
CA PHE A 446 11.19 7.25 21.73
C PHE A 446 11.16 8.76 21.42
N LYS A 447 10.28 9.52 22.11
CA LYS A 447 10.22 10.99 22.01
C LYS A 447 11.58 11.64 22.32
N ASP A 448 12.28 11.16 23.34
CA ASP A 448 13.60 11.67 23.71
C ASP A 448 14.64 11.34 22.62
N ALA A 449 14.60 10.14 22.04
CA ALA A 449 15.48 9.79 20.92
C ALA A 449 15.25 10.68 19.69
N LEU A 450 13.99 11.03 19.38
CA LEU A 450 13.66 11.97 18.30
C LEU A 450 14.29 13.34 18.53
N GLU A 451 14.21 13.88 19.76
CA GLU A 451 14.84 15.15 20.12
C GLU A 451 16.37 15.10 20.04
N GLU A 452 16.98 14.02 20.56
CA GLU A 452 18.43 13.83 20.55
C GLU A 452 19.02 13.78 19.13
N GLU A 453 18.28 13.23 18.18
CA GLU A 453 18.71 13.10 16.78
C GLU A 453 18.22 14.24 15.87
N GLY A 454 17.63 15.30 16.46
CA GLY A 454 17.28 16.52 15.74
C GLY A 454 16.10 16.36 14.78
N ILE A 455 15.13 15.52 15.14
CA ILE A 455 13.84 15.44 14.44
C ILE A 455 13.03 16.70 14.75
N LEU A 456 12.59 17.38 13.69
CA LEU A 456 11.89 18.66 13.83
C LEU A 456 10.39 18.49 14.13
N PHE A 457 9.80 17.46 13.52
CA PHE A 457 8.44 17.06 13.82
C PHE A 457 8.26 15.56 13.61
N VAL A 458 7.32 14.99 14.36
CA VAL A 458 6.79 13.65 14.16
C VAL A 458 5.29 13.75 13.89
N SER A 459 4.79 12.97 12.95
CA SER A 459 3.36 12.95 12.63
C SER A 459 2.76 11.55 12.70
N CYS A 460 1.50 11.48 13.15
CA CYS A 460 0.75 10.25 13.37
C CYS A 460 -0.67 10.29 12.80
N GLY A 461 -1.34 9.13 12.77
CA GLY A 461 -2.76 8.96 12.44
C GLY A 461 -3.52 8.47 13.67
N HIS A 462 -4.27 7.37 13.52
CA HIS A 462 -4.85 6.52 14.57
C HIS A 462 -6.02 7.12 15.36
N ASP A 463 -5.82 8.30 15.95
CA ASP A 463 -6.89 9.06 16.59
C ASP A 463 -7.54 9.94 15.51
N HIS A 464 -8.61 9.44 14.90
CA HIS A 464 -9.16 9.99 13.66
C HIS A 464 -9.64 11.44 13.81
N VAL A 465 -10.20 11.79 14.97
CA VAL A 465 -10.86 13.07 15.19
C VAL A 465 -9.87 14.09 15.75
N ASN A 466 -8.78 13.62 16.35
CA ASN A 466 -7.66 14.48 16.70
C ASN A 466 -6.92 14.92 15.43
N ASP A 467 -6.72 16.23 15.31
CA ASP A 467 -6.00 16.81 14.18
C ASP A 467 -5.08 17.95 14.61
N TYR A 468 -4.79 18.05 15.91
CA TYR A 468 -3.92 19.07 16.45
C TYR A 468 -2.46 18.79 16.12
N CYS A 469 -1.66 19.86 16.07
CA CYS A 469 -0.21 19.76 16.19
C CYS A 469 0.23 20.41 17.50
N MET A 470 0.95 19.64 18.31
CA MET A 470 1.38 19.98 19.66
C MET A 470 2.88 20.25 19.68
N LEU A 471 3.28 21.33 20.34
CA LEU A 471 4.67 21.66 20.57
C LEU A 471 5.12 21.10 21.92
N ASN A 472 6.10 20.20 21.87
CA ASN A 472 6.84 19.80 23.04
C ASN A 472 8.02 20.73 23.28
N ASN A 473 8.29 21.01 24.56
CA ASN A 473 9.51 21.67 25.00
C ASN A 473 10.49 20.65 25.59
N ASN A 474 11.79 20.89 25.43
CA ASN A 474 12.81 20.10 26.08
C ASN A 474 12.95 20.49 27.58
N LYS A 475 13.91 19.85 28.27
CA LYS A 475 14.20 20.08 29.68
C LYS A 475 14.61 21.52 30.03
N ASP A 476 15.05 22.30 29.04
CA ASP A 476 15.41 23.72 29.19
C ASP A 476 14.26 24.66 28.80
N GLU A 477 13.03 24.16 28.71
CA GLU A 477 11.81 24.88 28.30
C GLU A 477 11.91 25.51 26.90
N LYS A 478 12.74 24.94 26.01
CA LYS A 478 12.86 25.38 24.63
C LYS A 478 12.03 24.50 23.69
N PRO A 479 11.38 25.08 22.68
CA PRO A 479 10.72 24.33 21.60
C PRO A 479 11.66 23.30 21.00
N SER A 480 11.26 22.02 21.00
CA SER A 480 12.14 20.91 20.63
C SER A 480 11.56 19.97 19.60
N LEU A 481 10.25 19.72 19.63
CA LEU A 481 9.60 18.78 18.71
C LEU A 481 8.13 19.16 18.50
N TRP A 482 7.70 19.21 17.25
CA TRP A 482 6.26 19.23 16.94
C TRP A 482 5.72 17.81 16.76
N MET A 483 4.53 17.58 17.30
CA MET A 483 3.84 16.30 17.34
C MET A 483 2.46 16.49 16.71
N CYS A 484 2.27 16.09 15.45
CA CYS A 484 1.08 16.41 14.67
C CYS A 484 0.22 15.19 14.32
N TYR A 485 -1.07 15.22 14.62
CA TYR A 485 -2.04 14.30 14.02
C TYR A 485 -2.38 14.68 12.59
N GLY A 486 -2.51 13.69 11.71
CA GLY A 486 -2.94 13.86 10.32
C GLY A 486 -4.43 14.21 10.19
N GLY A 487 -5.25 13.76 11.14
CA GLY A 487 -6.70 13.74 11.03
C GLY A 487 -7.17 12.61 10.09
N GLY A 488 -8.21 11.89 10.51
CA GLY A 488 -8.77 10.77 9.76
C GLY A 488 -9.43 11.23 8.46
N VAL A 489 -8.95 10.67 7.36
CA VAL A 489 -9.38 11.00 5.99
C VAL A 489 -10.60 10.15 5.59
N GLY A 490 -10.61 8.89 6.01
CA GLY A 490 -11.53 7.86 5.54
C GLY A 490 -12.92 7.91 6.16
N PHE A 491 -13.94 7.70 5.33
CA PHE A 491 -15.30 7.47 5.79
C PHE A 491 -15.55 6.05 6.30
N GLY A 492 -14.62 5.11 6.05
CA GLY A 492 -14.67 3.76 6.63
C GLY A 492 -14.23 3.70 8.10
N GLY A 493 -13.51 4.72 8.57
CA GLY A 493 -13.09 4.92 9.96
C GLY A 493 -14.12 5.73 10.75
N TYR A 494 -14.11 5.62 12.08
CA TYR A 494 -15.05 6.39 12.92
C TYR A 494 -14.80 7.91 12.81
N GLY A 495 -15.82 8.71 13.14
CA GLY A 495 -15.75 10.18 13.13
C GLY A 495 -16.79 10.86 14.04
N GLY A 496 -17.47 10.11 14.90
CA GLY A 496 -18.66 10.57 15.65
C GLY A 496 -18.42 11.59 16.77
N TYR A 497 -17.24 12.21 16.84
CA TYR A 497 -16.92 13.23 17.83
C TYR A 497 -17.10 14.62 17.23
N LYS A 498 -17.88 15.48 17.92
CA LYS A 498 -18.07 16.91 17.63
C LYS A 498 -18.27 17.26 16.15
N ASP A 499 -19.09 16.48 15.43
CA ASP A 499 -19.40 16.69 14.01
C ASP A 499 -18.14 16.78 13.12
N TYR A 500 -17.15 15.92 13.36
CA TYR A 500 -15.88 15.91 12.65
C TYR A 500 -16.04 15.75 11.13
N VAL A 501 -15.61 16.77 10.40
CA VAL A 501 -15.45 16.72 8.94
C VAL A 501 -14.11 16.10 8.58
N ARG A 502 -14.09 15.14 7.65
CA ARG A 502 -12.85 14.49 7.17
C ARG A 502 -11.88 15.54 6.62
N ARG A 503 -10.59 15.33 6.86
CA ARG A 503 -9.56 16.31 6.51
C ARG A 503 -8.22 15.63 6.23
N VAL A 504 -7.36 16.32 5.50
CA VAL A 504 -5.99 15.89 5.15
C VAL A 504 -5.02 16.95 5.62
N ARG A 505 -3.92 16.53 6.26
CA ARG A 505 -2.81 17.41 6.64
C ARG A 505 -1.75 17.50 5.54
N PHE A 506 -1.19 18.69 5.38
CA PHE A 506 -0.08 18.99 4.48
C PHE A 506 1.13 19.51 5.24
N PHE A 507 2.32 19.24 4.72
CA PHE A 507 3.58 19.84 5.12
C PHE A 507 4.23 20.47 3.89
N ASP A 508 4.36 21.79 3.90
CA ASP A 508 4.89 22.57 2.79
C ASP A 508 6.24 23.18 3.17
N PHE A 509 7.28 22.70 2.51
CA PHE A 509 8.67 23.01 2.80
C PHE A 509 9.17 24.14 1.91
N ASP A 510 9.75 25.16 2.55
CA ASP A 510 10.62 26.14 1.91
C ASP A 510 12.07 25.84 2.26
N MET A 511 12.80 25.21 1.34
CA MET A 511 14.20 24.85 1.57
C MET A 511 15.14 26.05 1.49
N ASN A 512 14.70 27.19 0.93
CA ASN A 512 15.51 28.40 0.90
C ASN A 512 15.51 29.07 2.29
N ALA A 513 14.38 29.04 2.99
CA ALA A 513 14.23 29.57 4.34
C ALA A 513 14.46 28.52 5.45
N GLY A 514 14.53 27.22 5.10
CA GLY A 514 14.55 26.14 6.09
C GLY A 514 13.26 26.15 6.92
N ARG A 515 12.13 26.36 6.24
CA ARG A 515 10.81 26.57 6.86
C ARG A 515 9.86 25.46 6.51
N VAL A 516 9.01 25.09 7.46
CA VAL A 516 7.90 24.16 7.24
C VAL A 516 6.61 24.80 7.72
N MET A 517 5.65 24.92 6.79
CA MET A 517 4.26 25.27 7.09
C MET A 517 3.42 24.00 7.12
N THR A 518 2.47 23.89 8.04
CA THR A 518 1.47 22.83 8.05
C THR A 518 0.08 23.41 8.16
N TYR A 519 -0.88 22.77 7.50
CA TYR A 519 -2.29 23.13 7.46
C TYR A 519 -3.10 21.90 7.11
N LYS A 520 -4.43 22.03 7.20
CA LYS A 520 -5.37 20.98 6.80
C LYS A 520 -6.32 21.48 5.72
N ARG A 521 -6.82 20.56 4.89
CA ARG A 521 -7.90 20.81 3.93
C ARG A 521 -9.08 19.91 4.27
N LEU A 522 -10.29 20.45 4.22
CA LEU A 522 -11.52 19.73 4.59
C LEU A 522 -12.19 19.06 3.37
N GLU A 523 -12.91 17.98 3.64
CA GLU A 523 -13.74 17.28 2.65
C GLU A 523 -15.00 18.07 2.31
N TYR A 524 -15.63 18.69 3.31
CA TYR A 524 -16.88 19.43 3.18
C TYR A 524 -16.82 20.79 3.90
N GLY A 525 -17.72 21.71 3.52
CA GLY A 525 -17.83 23.04 4.12
C GLY A 525 -16.81 24.01 3.54
N GLU A 526 -15.83 24.43 4.33
CA GLU A 526 -14.78 25.37 3.91
C GLU A 526 -13.67 24.67 3.10
N THR A 527 -14.05 24.02 2.00
CA THR A 527 -13.15 23.14 1.24
C THR A 527 -11.94 23.86 0.65
N GLU A 528 -12.07 25.14 0.28
CA GLU A 528 -11.00 25.98 -0.29
C GLU A 528 -10.03 26.53 0.77
N ALA A 529 -10.42 26.52 2.04
CA ALA A 529 -9.63 27.13 3.10
C ALA A 529 -8.49 26.20 3.53
N LYS A 530 -7.35 26.81 3.89
CA LYS A 530 -6.32 26.16 4.67
C LYS A 530 -6.64 26.35 6.15
N ILE A 531 -7.03 25.27 6.81
CA ILE A 531 -7.41 25.30 8.22
C ILE A 531 -6.16 25.17 9.08
N ASP A 532 -6.09 26.00 10.12
CA ASP A 532 -5.03 26.00 11.13
C ASP A 532 -3.62 26.09 10.54
N GLU A 533 -3.44 26.92 9.51
CA GLU A 533 -2.15 27.15 8.87
C GLU A 533 -1.16 27.75 9.89
N GLN A 534 -0.05 27.04 10.10
CA GLN A 534 0.94 27.37 11.13
C GLN A 534 2.36 27.04 10.68
N MET A 535 3.32 27.81 11.18
CA MET A 535 4.75 27.58 10.97
C MET A 535 5.29 26.73 12.11
N ILE A 536 5.85 25.57 11.79
CA ILE A 536 6.39 24.63 12.81
C ILE A 536 7.93 24.62 12.83
N VAL A 537 8.55 25.03 11.73
CA VAL A 537 10.01 25.11 11.59
C VAL A 537 10.38 26.41 10.86
N ASP A 538 11.45 27.07 11.29
CA ASP A 538 12.06 28.22 10.60
C ASP A 538 13.57 28.24 10.80
N GLY A 539 14.32 28.50 9.72
CA GLY A 539 15.78 28.46 9.75
C GLY A 539 16.35 27.09 10.12
N GLY A 540 15.65 26.00 9.79
CA GLY A 540 16.06 24.63 10.09
C GLY A 540 15.94 24.25 11.56
N ALA A 541 15.19 25.02 12.37
CA ALA A 541 14.97 24.76 13.79
C ALA A 541 13.49 24.79 14.14
N VAL A 542 13.10 24.01 15.14
CA VAL A 542 11.75 24.04 15.72
C VAL A 542 11.46 25.42 16.27
N ARG A 543 10.29 25.95 15.94
CA ARG A 543 9.80 27.25 16.44
C ARG A 543 8.45 27.06 17.12
N GLY A 544 8.27 27.70 18.27
CA GLY A 544 6.94 27.89 18.86
C GLY A 544 6.21 29.07 18.23
N LEU A 545 5.00 29.34 18.73
CA LEU A 545 4.24 30.51 18.27
C LEU A 545 4.95 31.81 18.69
N SER A 546 5.28 32.62 17.69
CA SER A 546 5.76 34.00 17.88
C SER A 546 4.61 34.98 18.00
#